data_AF-A0A7S2I7R2-F1
#
_entry.id   AF-A0A7S2I7R2-F1
#
_cell.length_a   1.000
_cell.length_b   1.000
_cell.length_c   1.000
_cell.angle_alpha   90.00
_cell.angle_beta   90.00
_cell.angle_gamma   90.00
#
_symmetry.space_group_name_H-M   'P 1'
#
loop_
_entity.id
_entity.type
_entity.pdbx_description
1 polymer ?
#
loop_
_entity_poly.entity_id
_entity_poly.type
_entity_poly.pdbx_seq_one_letter_code
_entity_poly.pdbx_strand_id
1 'polypeptide(L)'
;SGPVESASESRILDAEEIERVAATLTRPTARAQLEALAKKLKREGLALKRVAESHAAAASSDEMETEEVMVEEMTPEDKAAAKPAAPVAAPRPVAAAAASTPSAHY
;
A
#
# COMPACT_ATOMS: atom_id res chain seq x y z
N SER A 1 -10.38 -11.24 21.93
CA SER A 1 -9.49 -10.86 20.82
C SER A 1 -9.91 -11.55 19.56
N GLY A 2 -10.24 -10.78 18.52
CA GLY A 2 -10.57 -11.34 17.21
C GLY A 2 -9.33 -11.88 16.49
N PRO A 3 -9.48 -12.73 15.44
CA PRO A 3 -8.35 -13.26 14.68
C PRO A 3 -7.52 -12.18 13.96
N VAL A 4 -8.07 -10.97 13.79
CA VAL A 4 -7.41 -9.84 13.11
C VAL A 4 -6.49 -9.06 14.06
N GLU A 5 -6.87 -8.93 15.35
CA GLU A 5 -6.04 -8.26 16.36
C GLU A 5 -4.77 -9.06 16.64
N SER A 6 -4.90 -10.38 16.85
CA SER A 6 -3.76 -11.27 17.06
C SER A 6 -2.83 -11.32 15.84
N ALA A 7 -3.39 -11.27 14.63
CA ALA A 7 -2.61 -11.17 13.41
C ALA A 7 -1.84 -9.84 13.31
N SER A 8 -2.47 -8.72 13.68
CA SER A 8 -1.83 -7.40 13.64
C SER A 8 -0.64 -7.29 14.60
N GLU A 9 -0.78 -7.80 15.82
CA GLU A 9 0.28 -7.83 16.84
C GLU A 9 1.44 -8.74 16.43
N SER A 10 1.13 -9.95 15.94
CA SER A 10 2.16 -10.87 15.44
C SER A 10 3.01 -10.24 14.35
N ARG A 11 2.40 -9.50 13.41
CA ARG A 11 3.14 -8.82 12.32
C ARG A 11 4.08 -7.74 12.84
N ILE A 12 3.69 -7.02 13.89
CA ILE A 12 4.52 -5.98 14.52
C ILE A 12 5.70 -6.64 15.26
N LEU A 13 5.44 -7.70 16.03
CA LEU A 13 6.48 -8.43 16.76
C LEU A 13 7.51 -9.07 15.82
N ASP A 14 7.06 -9.70 14.73
CA ASP A 14 7.94 -10.25 13.70
C ASP A 14 8.84 -9.16 13.11
N ALA A 15 8.28 -7.97 12.85
CA ALA A 15 9.05 -6.85 12.31
C ALA A 15 10.13 -6.36 13.28
N GLU A 16 9.83 -6.30 14.57
CA GLU A 16 10.78 -5.91 15.62
C GLU A 16 11.89 -6.96 15.80
N GLU A 17 11.57 -8.23 15.67
CA GLU A 17 12.57 -9.30 15.68
C GLU A 17 13.49 -9.22 14.44
N ILE A 18 12.92 -9.00 13.26
CA ILE A 18 13.69 -8.85 12.02
C ILE A 18 14.61 -7.61 12.10
N GLU A 19 14.16 -6.49 12.67
CA GLU A 19 15.02 -5.31 12.89
C GLU A 19 16.18 -5.61 13.84
N ARG A 20 15.94 -6.35 14.92
CA ARG A 20 16.99 -6.80 15.84
C ARG A 20 18.01 -7.68 15.13
N VAL A 21 17.56 -8.62 14.29
CA VAL A 21 18.47 -9.47 13.50
C VAL A 21 19.26 -8.63 12.49
N ALA A 22 18.61 -7.73 11.76
CA ALA A 22 19.25 -6.86 10.77
C ALA A 22 20.39 -6.02 11.36
N ALA A 23 20.22 -5.54 12.60
CA ALA A 23 21.23 -4.75 13.31
C ALA A 23 22.53 -5.53 13.57
N THR A 24 22.45 -6.86 13.70
CA THR A 24 23.62 -7.73 13.93
C THR A 24 24.35 -8.14 12.65
N LEU A 25 23.70 -8.00 11.49
CA LEU A 25 24.28 -8.40 10.21
C LEU A 25 25.33 -7.42 9.73
N THR A 26 26.50 -7.92 9.34
CA THR A 26 27.57 -7.11 8.75
C THR A 26 27.42 -6.93 7.24
N ARG A 27 26.72 -7.85 6.56
CA ARG A 27 26.53 -7.82 5.10
C ARG A 27 25.48 -6.75 4.72
N PRO A 28 25.86 -5.67 4.02
CA PRO A 28 24.96 -4.53 3.78
C PRO A 28 23.69 -4.91 3.00
N THR A 29 23.82 -5.75 1.98
CA THR A 29 22.69 -6.19 1.16
C THR A 29 21.66 -6.98 1.96
N ALA A 30 22.12 -7.88 2.85
CA ALA A 30 21.23 -8.67 3.69
C ALA A 30 20.53 -7.79 4.73
N ARG A 31 21.27 -6.86 5.34
CA ARG A 31 20.70 -5.86 6.25
C ARG A 31 19.60 -5.05 5.57
N ALA A 32 19.87 -4.48 4.39
CA ALA A 32 18.89 -3.69 3.64
C ALA A 32 17.63 -4.48 3.27
N GLN A 33 17.77 -5.76 2.91
CA GLN A 33 16.63 -6.65 2.63
C GLN A 33 15.77 -6.89 3.87
N LEU A 34 16.39 -7.16 5.02
CA LEU A 34 15.66 -7.36 6.27
C LEU A 34 14.98 -6.07 6.76
N GLU A 35 15.65 -4.92 6.65
CA GLU A 35 15.03 -3.62 6.97
C GLU A 35 13.82 -3.32 6.08
N ALA A 36 13.89 -3.64 4.79
CA ALA A 36 12.76 -3.49 3.87
C ALA A 36 11.60 -4.42 4.26
N LEU A 37 11.91 -5.66 4.64
CA LEU A 37 10.92 -6.63 5.11
C LEU A 37 10.23 -6.17 6.41
N ALA A 38 11.00 -5.72 7.40
CA ALA A 38 10.44 -5.21 8.66
C ALA A 38 9.53 -4.01 8.43
N LYS A 39 9.93 -3.06 7.56
CA LYS A 39 9.08 -1.92 7.17
C LYS A 39 7.77 -2.37 6.54
N LYS A 40 7.80 -3.40 5.69
CA LYS A 40 6.58 -3.96 5.07
C LYS A 40 5.66 -4.56 6.14
N LEU A 41 6.19 -5.38 7.03
CA LEU A 41 5.41 -6.02 8.09
C LEU A 41 4.79 -5.01 9.06
N LYS A 42 5.51 -3.93 9.44
CA LYS A 42 4.94 -2.85 10.24
C LYS A 42 3.75 -2.17 9.55
N ARG A 43 3.85 -1.91 8.26
CA ARG A 43 2.74 -1.31 7.49
C ARG A 43 1.53 -2.24 7.45
N GLU A 44 1.75 -3.54 7.24
CA GLU A 44 0.69 -4.55 7.24
C GLU A 44 0.03 -4.68 8.62
N GLY A 45 0.83 -4.76 9.69
CA GLY A 45 0.32 -4.81 11.07
C GLY A 45 -0.52 -3.59 11.43
N LEU A 46 -0.06 -2.38 11.09
CA LEU A 46 -0.83 -1.14 11.31
C LEU A 46 -2.10 -1.08 10.46
N ALA A 47 -2.06 -1.57 9.22
CA ALA A 47 -3.26 -1.65 8.38
C ALA A 47 -4.30 -2.60 8.97
N LEU A 48 -3.88 -3.78 9.42
CA LEU A 48 -4.75 -4.75 10.09
C LEU A 48 -5.33 -4.19 11.40
N LYS A 49 -4.52 -3.45 12.16
CA LYS A 49 -4.98 -2.78 13.39
C LYS A 49 -6.10 -1.78 13.09
N ARG A 50 -5.97 -0.94 12.07
CA ARG A 50 -7.04 0.00 11.66
C ARG A 50 -8.30 -0.71 11.21
N VAL A 51 -8.15 -1.84 10.50
CA VAL A 51 -9.29 -2.65 10.08
C VAL A 51 -10.01 -3.23 11.31
N ALA A 52 -9.27 -3.78 12.27
CA ALA A 52 -9.82 -4.27 13.52
C ALA A 52 -10.54 -3.17 14.30
N GLU A 53 -9.93 -1.99 14.43
CA GLU A 53 -10.52 -0.81 15.09
C GLU A 53 -11.81 -0.34 14.37
N SER A 54 -11.81 -0.33 13.03
CA SER A 54 -12.99 0.05 12.25
C SER A 54 -14.15 -0.95 12.42
N HIS A 55 -13.84 -2.26 12.47
CA HIS A 55 -14.83 -3.28 12.75
C HIS A 55 -15.36 -3.21 14.18
N ALA A 56 -14.51 -2.93 15.16
CA ALA A 56 -14.93 -2.74 16.55
C ALA A 56 -15.85 -1.52 16.70
N ALA A 57 -15.51 -0.40 16.07
CA ALA A 57 -16.35 0.81 16.08
C ALA A 57 -17.69 0.61 15.36
N ALA A 58 -17.71 -0.15 14.26
CA ALA A 58 -18.94 -0.51 13.57
C ALA A 58 -19.82 -1.44 14.42
N ALA A 59 -19.22 -2.41 15.11
CA ALA A 59 -19.95 -3.30 16.02
C ALA A 59 -20.51 -2.57 17.25
N SER A 60 -19.83 -1.54 17.75
CA SER A 60 -20.35 -0.72 18.85
C SER A 60 -21.38 0.33 18.42
N SER A 61 -21.52 0.59 17.12
CA SER A 61 -22.49 1.57 16.60
C SER A 61 -23.91 0.98 16.44
N ASP A 62 -24.09 -0.32 16.66
CA ASP A 62 -25.40 -1.01 16.58
C ASP A 62 -26.14 -1.06 17.93
N GLU A 63 -25.56 -0.50 19.01
CA GLU A 63 -26.16 -0.48 20.37
C GLU A 63 -26.60 0.91 20.86
N MET A 64 -26.54 1.96 20.03
CA MET A 64 -27.10 3.28 20.40
C MET A 64 -28.00 3.83 19.30
N GLU A 65 -29.19 3.24 19.20
CA GLU A 65 -30.37 3.93 18.67
C GLU A 65 -30.93 4.84 19.78
N THR A 66 -31.29 6.07 19.40
CA THR A 66 -31.93 7.16 20.18
C THR A 66 -31.06 8.14 20.96
N GLU A 67 -30.46 9.09 20.26
CA GLU A 67 -30.72 10.52 20.54
C GLU A 67 -30.45 11.36 19.28
N GLU A 68 -31.53 11.86 18.68
CA GLU A 68 -31.49 12.88 17.63
C GLU A 68 -31.14 14.25 18.25
N VAL A 69 -30.35 15.06 17.52
CA VAL A 69 -30.63 16.47 17.12
C VAL A 69 -29.35 17.33 17.06
N MET A 70 -29.06 17.76 15.82
CA MET A 70 -28.32 18.95 15.36
C MET A 70 -26.79 19.02 15.55
N VAL A 71 -26.05 19.09 14.44
CA VAL A 71 -25.45 20.35 13.92
C VAL A 71 -24.94 20.14 12.48
N GLU A 72 -25.39 21.04 11.60
CA GLU A 72 -24.87 21.47 10.28
C GLU A 72 -24.49 20.44 9.20
N GLU A 73 -25.42 20.32 8.27
CA GLU A 73 -25.21 20.30 6.82
C GLU A 73 -24.02 21.18 6.39
N MET A 74 -22.84 20.58 6.21
CA MET A 74 -21.78 21.14 5.38
C MET A 74 -21.85 20.53 3.98
N THR A 75 -22.26 21.37 3.04
CA THR A 75 -22.26 21.23 1.59
C THR A 75 -21.03 20.51 1.03
N PRO A 76 -21.16 19.56 0.07
CA PRO A 76 -20.02 19.01 -0.64
C PRO A 76 -19.64 19.95 -1.80
N GLU A 77 -18.96 21.05 -1.50
CA GLU A 77 -18.34 21.90 -2.50
C GLU A 77 -16.91 22.25 -2.08
N ASP A 78 -15.95 21.41 -2.45
CA ASP A 78 -14.85 21.93 -3.27
C ASP A 78 -14.20 20.82 -4.08
N LYS A 79 -14.65 20.76 -5.33
CA LYS A 79 -14.08 19.96 -6.40
C LYS A 79 -12.83 20.68 -6.88
N ALA A 80 -11.72 20.53 -6.14
CA ALA A 80 -10.41 20.90 -6.65
C ALA A 80 -10.04 19.94 -7.79
N ALA A 81 -10.39 20.36 -9.00
CA ALA A 81 -10.07 19.70 -10.25
C ALA A 81 -8.56 19.47 -10.36
N ALA A 82 -8.12 18.24 -10.07
CA ALA A 82 -6.83 17.77 -10.54
C ALA A 82 -6.88 17.75 -12.07
N LYS A 83 -6.29 18.79 -12.64
CA LYS A 83 -6.00 18.98 -14.07
C LYS A 83 -5.55 17.65 -14.68
N PRO A 84 -6.19 17.13 -15.74
CA PRO A 84 -5.70 15.94 -16.41
C PRO A 84 -4.30 16.24 -16.93
N ALA A 85 -3.32 15.43 -16.50
CA ALA A 85 -1.97 15.47 -17.05
C ALA A 85 -2.08 15.31 -18.58
N ALA A 86 -1.47 16.25 -19.31
CA ALA A 86 -1.44 16.22 -20.76
C ALA A 86 -0.91 14.85 -21.25
N PRO A 87 -1.48 14.28 -22.32
CA PRO A 87 -0.95 13.05 -22.89
C PRO A 87 0.49 13.31 -23.34
N VAL A 88 1.43 12.60 -22.72
CA VAL A 88 2.81 12.50 -23.19
C VAL A 88 2.74 12.00 -24.63
N ALA A 89 3.27 12.81 -25.54
CA ALA A 89 3.29 12.49 -26.96
C ALA A 89 3.87 11.08 -27.17
N ALA A 90 3.09 10.22 -27.84
CA ALA A 90 3.53 8.89 -28.22
C ALA A 90 4.85 8.99 -29.02
N PRO A 91 5.83 8.11 -28.78
CA PRO A 91 7.01 8.04 -29.64
C PRO A 91 6.56 7.75 -31.07
N ARG A 92 7.04 8.57 -32.01
CA ARG A 92 6.79 8.40 -33.45
C ARG A 92 7.16 6.98 -33.87
N PRO A 93 6.33 6.27 -34.66
CA PRO A 93 6.79 5.08 -35.34
C PRO A 93 7.86 5.49 -36.35
N VAL A 94 9.11 5.11 -36.09
CA VAL A 94 10.15 5.14 -37.11
C VAL A 94 9.72 4.13 -38.16
N ALA A 95 9.50 4.65 -39.37
CA ALA A 95 9.10 3.88 -40.53
C ALA A 95 10.00 2.66 -40.72
N ALA A 96 9.35 1.53 -41.01
CA ALA A 96 9.98 0.31 -41.45
C ALA A 96 10.94 0.57 -42.62
N ALA A 97 12.23 0.34 -42.42
CA ALA A 97 13.13 0.03 -43.52
C ALA A 97 13.00 -1.47 -43.79
N ALA A 98 12.40 -1.76 -44.94
CA ALA A 98 12.27 -3.09 -45.49
C ALA A 98 13.64 -3.78 -45.65
N ALA A 99 13.60 -5.10 -45.45
CA ALA A 99 14.32 -6.12 -46.20
C ALA A 99 15.80 -5.87 -46.55
N SER A 100 16.68 -6.70 -45.99
CA SER A 100 17.56 -7.51 -46.85
C SER A 100 18.10 -8.71 -46.08
N THR A 101 17.42 -9.86 -46.18
CA THR A 101 18.14 -11.14 -46.20
C THR A 101 18.77 -11.28 -47.59
N PRO A 102 20.02 -11.73 -47.66
CA PRO A 102 20.29 -12.76 -48.63
C PRO A 102 20.59 -14.06 -47.90
N SER A 103 19.64 -14.97 -48.07
CA SER A 103 19.87 -16.40 -47.97
C SER A 103 20.73 -16.86 -49.15
N ALA A 104 21.67 -17.74 -48.83
CA ALA A 104 22.18 -18.84 -49.65
C ALA A 104 23.36 -18.64 -50.62
N HIS A 105 24.17 -19.70 -50.59
CA HIS A 105 25.14 -20.22 -51.56
C HIS A 105 26.49 -19.47 -51.62
N TYR A 106 27.63 -20.10 -51.35
CA TYR A 106 28.13 -21.41 -51.78
C TYR A 106 29.09 -22.01 -50.74
#